data_AF-A0AAW3DE58-F1
#
_entry.id   AF-A0AAW3DE58-F1
#
_cell.length_a   1.000
_cell.length_b   1.000
_cell.length_c   1.000
_cell.angle_alpha   90.00
_cell.angle_beta   90.00
_cell.angle_gamma   90.00
#
_symmetry.space_group_name_H-M   'P 1'
#
loop_
_entity.id
_entity.type
_entity.pdbx_description
1 polymer ?
#
loop_
_entity_poly.entity_id
_entity_poly.type
_entity_poly.pdbx_seq_one_letter_code
_entity_poly.pdbx_strand_id
1 'polypeptide(L)'
;MIESRFWKDDLKKYVKRFKPVNNPPKYSEKRQVNFEKDVIVSLFIVRKLGESLKLSSKTLKTQFKLFFSLCHKPVNNLNFWDIDELYDLKTESVDTKNVQFISNQLIHGQAIYAYRDDSRNWAGVYTCSDFERNKKIYRIPISTIIEILEIAVRDYPTRIEYKYCDKEKDYLINTD
;
A
#
# COMPACT_ATOMS: atom_id res chain seq x y z
N MET A 1 3.58 25.10 9.50
CA MET A 1 2.94 23.82 9.12
C MET A 1 3.34 23.53 7.67
N ILE A 2 3.96 22.38 7.38
CA ILE A 2 4.38 22.06 6.00
C ILE A 2 3.13 21.82 5.13
N GLU A 3 3.17 22.37 3.92
CA GLU A 3 2.09 22.32 2.95
C GLU A 3 1.93 20.90 2.37
N SER A 4 0.73 20.31 2.43
CA SER A 4 0.47 18.94 1.96
C SER A 4 0.25 18.85 0.46
N ARG A 5 -0.03 19.97 -0.22
CA ARG A 5 -0.27 20.00 -1.67
C ARG A 5 0.88 19.39 -2.48
N PHE A 6 2.14 19.63 -2.08
CA PHE A 6 3.31 19.18 -2.82
C PHE A 6 3.43 17.64 -2.83
N TRP A 7 3.18 17.02 -1.67
CA TRP A 7 3.11 15.57 -1.55
C TRP A 7 1.97 14.99 -2.40
N LYS A 8 0.81 15.66 -2.41
CA LYS A 8 -0.36 15.23 -3.20
C LYS A 8 -0.14 15.40 -4.71
N ASP A 9 0.62 16.41 -5.13
CA ASP A 9 1.03 16.55 -6.53
C ASP A 9 1.90 15.37 -6.97
N ASP A 10 2.78 14.86 -6.10
CA ASP A 10 3.56 13.65 -6.36
C ASP A 10 2.66 12.41 -6.42
N LEU A 11 1.70 12.26 -5.49
CA LEU A 11 0.70 11.19 -5.56
C LEU A 11 -0.08 11.21 -6.87
N LYS A 12 -0.45 12.40 -7.37
CA LYS A 12 -1.14 12.56 -8.66
C LYS A 12 -0.27 12.09 -9.83
N LYS A 13 1.05 12.25 -9.77
CA LYS A 13 1.98 11.70 -10.77
C LYS A 13 2.01 10.17 -10.70
N TYR A 14 2.05 9.57 -9.50
CA TYR A 14 2.00 8.12 -9.34
C TYR A 14 0.69 7.51 -9.85
N VAL A 15 -0.46 8.12 -9.53
CA VAL A 15 -1.76 7.71 -10.07
C VAL A 15 -1.73 7.63 -11.59
N LYS A 16 -1.17 8.64 -12.28
CA LYS A 16 -1.06 8.64 -13.74
C LYS A 16 -0.14 7.54 -14.26
N ARG A 17 0.97 7.26 -13.56
CA ARG A 17 1.95 6.22 -13.95
C ARG A 17 1.42 4.79 -13.76
N PHE A 18 0.55 4.58 -12.77
CA PHE A 18 -0.02 3.27 -12.46
C PHE A 18 -1.20 2.90 -13.35
N LYS A 19 -1.82 3.86 -14.01
CA LYS A 19 -2.89 3.59 -14.97
C LYS A 19 -2.35 2.79 -16.17
N PRO A 20 -3.14 1.83 -16.68
CA PRO A 20 -2.73 1.03 -17.83
C PRO A 20 -2.54 1.91 -19.06
N VAL A 21 -1.61 1.51 -19.92
CA VAL A 21 -1.29 2.20 -21.17
C VAL A 21 -1.48 1.27 -22.36
N ASN A 22 -1.67 1.86 -23.54
CA ASN A 22 -1.69 1.12 -24.80
C ASN A 22 -0.26 0.68 -25.14
N ASN A 23 -0.09 -0.60 -25.53
CA ASN A 23 1.21 -1.18 -25.86
C ASN A 23 2.29 -1.00 -24.77
N PRO A 24 2.05 -1.48 -23.54
CA PRO A 24 3.03 -1.38 -22.47
C PRO A 24 4.32 -2.09 -22.86
N PRO A 25 5.45 -1.58 -22.40
CA PRO A 25 6.73 -2.02 -22.92
C PRO A 25 7.10 -3.38 -22.33
N LYS A 26 7.93 -4.16 -23.06
CA LYS A 26 8.34 -5.52 -22.65
C LYS A 26 8.95 -5.56 -21.25
N TYR A 27 8.94 -6.75 -20.65
CA TYR A 27 9.55 -6.99 -19.35
C TYR A 27 11.04 -6.60 -19.35
N SER A 28 11.47 -6.05 -18.22
CA SER A 28 12.88 -5.96 -17.83
C SER A 28 12.90 -5.82 -16.31
N GLU A 29 13.82 -6.47 -15.62
CA GLU A 29 13.97 -6.40 -14.17
C GLU A 29 14.02 -4.95 -13.65
N LYS A 30 14.81 -4.09 -14.31
CA LYS A 30 14.87 -2.65 -14.00
C LYS A 30 13.50 -1.97 -13.94
N ARG A 31 12.57 -2.33 -14.82
CA ARG A 31 11.21 -1.78 -14.83
C ARG A 31 10.37 -2.31 -13.67
N GLN A 32 10.54 -3.57 -13.31
CA GLN A 32 9.87 -4.16 -12.17
C GLN A 32 10.31 -3.47 -10.88
N VAL A 33 11.62 -3.38 -10.65
CA VAL A 33 12.19 -2.71 -9.48
C VAL A 33 11.77 -1.24 -9.42
N ASN A 34 11.73 -0.53 -10.55
CA ASN A 34 11.27 0.87 -10.56
C ASN A 34 9.78 0.99 -10.21
N PHE A 35 8.96 0.06 -10.65
CA PHE A 35 7.54 0.04 -10.28
C PHE A 35 7.35 -0.29 -8.80
N GLU A 36 8.07 -1.27 -8.26
CA GLU A 36 8.08 -1.60 -6.83
C GLU A 36 8.49 -0.39 -5.98
N LYS A 37 9.55 0.32 -6.38
CA LYS A 37 9.97 1.59 -5.74
C LYS A 37 8.86 2.64 -5.78
N ASP A 38 8.23 2.84 -6.94
CA ASP A 38 7.14 3.80 -7.09
C ASP A 38 5.95 3.42 -6.17
N VAL A 39 5.61 2.14 -6.05
CA VAL A 39 4.56 1.65 -5.12
C VAL A 39 4.93 1.94 -3.67
N ILE A 40 6.13 1.55 -3.23
CA ILE A 40 6.61 1.77 -1.86
C ILE A 40 6.59 3.27 -1.52
N VAL A 41 7.18 4.11 -2.37
CA VAL A 41 7.26 5.55 -2.13
C VAL A 41 5.86 6.17 -2.10
N SER A 42 4.99 5.82 -3.05
CA SER A 42 3.63 6.39 -3.10
C SER A 42 2.82 6.07 -1.84
N LEU A 43 2.88 4.83 -1.33
CA LEU A 43 2.15 4.45 -0.11
C LEU A 43 2.83 4.95 1.17
N PHE A 44 4.15 5.11 1.17
CA PHE A 44 4.86 5.81 2.23
C PHE A 44 4.41 7.28 2.33
N ILE A 45 4.23 7.98 1.21
CA ILE A 45 3.72 9.35 1.19
C ILE A 45 2.31 9.40 1.81
N VAL A 46 1.41 8.48 1.42
CA VAL A 46 0.06 8.42 1.99
C VAL A 46 0.10 8.19 3.50
N ARG A 47 0.92 7.25 3.97
CA ARG A 47 1.13 7.03 5.40
C ARG A 47 1.61 8.30 6.10
N LYS A 48 2.62 8.98 5.54
CA LYS A 48 3.20 10.18 6.13
C LYS A 48 2.18 11.32 6.21
N LEU A 49 1.34 11.46 5.20
CA LEU A 49 0.23 12.43 5.20
C LEU A 49 -0.81 12.07 6.28
N GLY A 50 -1.13 10.79 6.46
CA GLY A 50 -1.99 10.33 7.56
C GLY A 50 -1.44 10.68 8.94
N GLU A 51 -0.18 10.35 9.21
CA GLU A 51 0.49 10.63 10.50
C GLU A 51 0.65 12.12 10.79
N SER A 52 0.69 12.96 9.76
CA SER A 52 0.81 14.42 9.89
C SER A 52 -0.53 15.16 9.88
N LEU A 53 -1.65 14.43 10.07
CA LEU A 53 -3.01 14.97 10.09
C LEU A 53 -3.39 15.70 8.79
N LYS A 54 -2.79 15.27 7.67
CA LYS A 54 -3.03 15.82 6.32
C LYS A 54 -4.01 15.01 5.50
N LEU A 55 -4.55 13.94 6.09
CA LEU A 55 -5.66 13.13 5.60
C LEU A 55 -6.72 13.05 6.70
N SER A 56 -7.99 12.99 6.30
CA SER A 56 -9.13 12.93 7.19
C SER A 56 -9.21 11.57 7.87
N SER A 57 -9.84 11.53 9.03
CA SER A 57 -10.09 10.30 9.76
C SER A 57 -10.97 9.34 8.96
N LYS A 58 -11.81 9.87 8.05
CA LYS A 58 -12.58 9.08 7.08
C LYS A 58 -11.67 8.32 6.12
N THR A 59 -10.70 8.99 5.49
CA THR A 59 -9.74 8.34 4.59
C THR A 59 -8.95 7.26 5.30
N LEU A 60 -8.45 7.54 6.51
CA LEU A 60 -7.66 6.59 7.30
C LEU A 60 -8.46 5.35 7.74
N LYS A 61 -9.78 5.48 7.91
CA LYS A 61 -10.69 4.37 8.29
C LYS A 61 -11.26 3.63 7.09
N THR A 62 -11.10 4.15 5.86
CA THR A 62 -11.62 3.52 4.64
C THR A 62 -11.02 2.13 4.48
N GLN A 63 -11.87 1.14 4.17
CA GLN A 63 -11.48 -0.25 4.00
C GLN A 63 -11.31 -0.56 2.52
N PHE A 64 -10.17 -1.12 2.17
CA PHE A 64 -9.81 -1.47 0.82
C PHE A 64 -9.77 -2.98 0.66
N LYS A 65 -10.30 -3.47 -0.47
CA LYS A 65 -10.28 -4.89 -0.80
C LYS A 65 -8.88 -5.30 -1.27
N LEU A 66 -8.41 -6.41 -0.72
CA LEU A 66 -7.19 -7.09 -1.10
C LEU A 66 -7.37 -8.60 -0.96
N PHE A 67 -6.36 -9.34 -1.39
CA PHE A 67 -6.38 -10.79 -1.37
C PHE A 67 -5.18 -11.31 -0.59
N PHE A 68 -5.29 -12.51 -0.05
CA PHE A 68 -4.18 -13.16 0.64
C PHE A 68 -4.13 -14.65 0.35
N SER A 69 -2.91 -15.18 0.42
CA SER A 69 -2.59 -16.60 0.34
C SER A 69 -1.86 -17.03 1.60
N LEU A 70 -2.14 -18.25 2.07
CA LEU A 70 -1.56 -18.77 3.30
C LEU A 70 -0.11 -19.22 3.09
N CYS A 71 0.68 -19.04 4.14
CA CYS A 71 2.05 -19.56 4.21
C CYS A 71 1.99 -21.05 4.58
N HIS A 72 2.72 -21.89 3.85
CA HIS A 72 2.81 -23.34 4.16
C HIS A 72 4.23 -23.78 4.53
N LYS A 73 5.23 -22.91 4.33
CA LYS A 73 6.61 -23.12 4.77
C LYS A 73 7.14 -21.96 5.62
N PRO A 74 8.10 -22.19 6.53
CA PRO A 74 8.70 -21.11 7.31
C PRO A 74 9.52 -20.15 6.43
N VAL A 75 9.26 -18.85 6.60
CA VAL A 75 9.98 -17.78 5.89
C VAL A 75 11.17 -17.30 6.72
N ASN A 76 12.33 -17.24 6.07
CA ASN A 76 13.60 -16.83 6.64
C ASN A 76 14.42 -16.00 5.62
N ASN A 77 15.55 -15.48 6.06
CA ASN A 77 16.38 -14.58 5.26
C ASN A 77 17.00 -15.23 4.01
N LEU A 78 16.97 -16.56 3.89
CA LEU A 78 17.51 -17.28 2.73
C LEU A 78 16.46 -17.56 1.65
N ASN A 79 15.17 -17.57 2.01
CA ASN A 79 14.09 -17.99 1.10
C ASN A 79 12.98 -16.96 0.88
N PHE A 80 12.99 -15.80 1.55
CA PHE A 80 11.90 -14.81 1.47
C PHE A 80 11.54 -14.33 0.05
N TRP A 81 12.46 -14.48 -0.91
CA TRP A 81 12.29 -14.08 -2.30
C TRP A 81 11.47 -15.10 -3.12
N ASP A 82 11.36 -16.35 -2.67
CA ASP A 82 10.66 -17.43 -3.38
C ASP A 82 9.20 -17.54 -2.89
N ILE A 83 8.36 -16.59 -3.33
CA ILE A 83 6.96 -16.54 -2.90
C ILE A 83 6.14 -17.73 -3.42
N ASP A 84 6.52 -18.30 -4.56
CA ASP A 84 5.84 -19.45 -5.16
C ASP A 84 6.06 -20.72 -4.33
N GLU A 85 7.27 -20.89 -3.78
CA GLU A 85 7.58 -22.01 -2.89
C GLU A 85 6.96 -21.83 -1.49
N LEU A 86 6.91 -20.60 -0.98
CA LEU A 86 6.53 -20.31 0.41
C LEU A 86 5.02 -20.23 0.67
N TYR A 87 4.25 -19.78 -0.32
CA TYR A 87 2.83 -19.49 -0.18
C TYR A 87 1.99 -20.29 -1.17
N ASP A 88 0.74 -20.58 -0.81
CA ASP A 88 -0.20 -21.23 -1.74
C ASP A 88 -0.88 -20.18 -2.63
N LEU A 89 -0.21 -19.75 -3.69
CA LEU A 89 -0.74 -18.74 -4.61
C LEU A 89 -1.89 -19.26 -5.51
N LYS A 90 -2.18 -20.57 -5.48
CA LYS A 90 -3.32 -21.15 -6.22
C LYS A 90 -4.64 -20.88 -5.52
N THR A 91 -4.61 -20.71 -4.20
CA THR A 91 -5.78 -20.37 -3.40
C THR A 91 -5.63 -18.96 -2.84
N GLU A 92 -6.65 -18.13 -3.08
CA GLU A 92 -6.70 -16.78 -2.56
C GLU A 92 -8.01 -16.55 -1.80
N SER A 93 -7.89 -15.90 -0.65
CA SER A 93 -9.01 -15.42 0.14
C SER A 93 -9.08 -13.91 0.10
N VAL A 94 -10.28 -13.37 0.29
CA VAL A 94 -10.52 -11.92 0.31
C VAL A 94 -10.35 -11.39 1.73
N ASP A 95 -9.73 -10.22 1.86
CA ASP A 95 -9.67 -9.46 3.11
C ASP A 95 -9.96 -7.98 2.81
N THR A 96 -10.31 -7.23 3.85
CA THR A 96 -10.47 -5.78 3.77
C THR A 96 -9.63 -5.12 4.86
N LYS A 97 -8.76 -4.19 4.46
CA LYS A 97 -7.87 -3.50 5.38
C LYS A 97 -7.83 -2.01 5.10
N ASN A 98 -7.50 -1.24 6.13
CA ASN A 98 -7.28 0.18 5.98
C ASN A 98 -5.91 0.50 5.35
N VAL A 99 -5.75 1.76 4.95
CA VAL A 99 -4.52 2.25 4.32
C VAL A 99 -3.30 2.12 5.22
N GLN A 100 -3.47 2.23 6.54
CA GLN A 100 -2.38 2.10 7.51
C GLN A 100 -1.80 0.68 7.50
N PHE A 101 -2.67 -0.33 7.53
CA PHE A 101 -2.27 -1.73 7.43
C PHE A 101 -1.56 -2.02 6.11
N ILE A 102 -2.14 -1.57 4.99
CA ILE A 102 -1.58 -1.78 3.65
C ILE A 102 -0.20 -1.15 3.53
N SER A 103 -0.04 0.09 3.99
CA SER A 103 1.24 0.79 3.99
C SER A 103 2.28 0.08 4.86
N ASN A 104 1.88 -0.49 6.01
CA ASN A 104 2.78 -1.26 6.88
C ASN A 104 3.36 -2.49 6.18
N GLN A 105 2.60 -3.16 5.30
CA GLN A 105 3.09 -4.36 4.61
C GLN A 105 4.26 -4.07 3.67
N LEU A 106 4.38 -2.83 3.19
CA LEU A 106 5.42 -2.40 2.24
C LEU A 106 6.64 -1.80 2.95
N ILE A 107 6.44 -1.15 4.10
CA ILE A 107 7.51 -0.47 4.83
C ILE A 107 8.29 -1.46 5.71
N HIS A 108 7.61 -2.47 6.26
CA HIS A 108 8.18 -3.43 7.20
C HIS A 108 8.28 -4.85 6.60
N GLY A 109 8.37 -4.96 5.28
CA GLY A 109 8.41 -6.23 4.56
C GLY A 109 9.75 -6.46 3.87
N GLN A 110 10.23 -7.71 3.89
CA GLN A 110 11.39 -8.14 3.10
C GLN A 110 11.01 -8.48 1.65
N ALA A 111 9.83 -9.08 1.46
CA ALA A 111 9.36 -9.55 0.16
C ALA A 111 8.39 -8.55 -0.47
N ILE A 112 8.73 -8.06 -1.66
CA ILE A 112 7.82 -7.39 -2.58
C ILE A 112 8.02 -8.01 -3.96
N TYR A 113 6.92 -8.31 -4.63
CA TYR A 113 6.95 -8.86 -5.98
C TYR A 113 5.85 -8.23 -6.83
N ALA A 114 6.25 -7.36 -7.76
CA ALA A 114 5.31 -6.79 -8.73
C ALA A 114 5.02 -7.75 -9.88
N TYR A 115 3.74 -7.87 -10.24
CA TYR A 115 3.29 -8.74 -11.31
C TYR A 115 2.50 -7.99 -12.39
N ARG A 116 2.48 -8.58 -13.59
CA ARG A 116 1.80 -8.03 -14.76
C ARG A 116 0.68 -8.96 -15.21
N ASP A 117 -0.32 -8.39 -15.87
CA ASP A 117 -1.37 -9.15 -16.54
C ASP A 117 -0.99 -9.50 -18.00
N ASP A 118 -1.88 -10.18 -18.70
CA ASP A 118 -1.72 -10.58 -20.11
C ASP A 118 -1.55 -9.39 -21.07
N SER A 119 -2.04 -8.20 -20.68
CA SER A 119 -1.82 -6.97 -21.45
C SER A 119 -0.39 -6.44 -21.32
N ARG A 120 0.40 -7.01 -20.39
CA ARG A 120 1.72 -6.58 -19.91
C ARG A 120 1.70 -5.29 -19.09
N ASN A 121 0.52 -4.80 -18.70
CA ASN A 121 0.39 -3.72 -17.73
C ASN A 121 0.65 -4.25 -16.32
N TRP A 122 1.01 -3.36 -15.40
CA TRP A 122 1.14 -3.72 -13.99
C TRP A 122 -0.23 -4.05 -13.42
N ALA A 123 -0.35 -5.20 -12.77
CA ALA A 123 -1.61 -5.67 -12.20
C ALA A 123 -1.64 -5.56 -10.67
N GLY A 124 -0.48 -5.45 -10.02
CA GLY A 124 -0.38 -5.24 -8.58
C GLY A 124 0.97 -5.69 -8.03
N VAL A 125 0.98 -5.90 -6.71
CA VAL A 125 2.13 -6.44 -5.98
C VAL A 125 1.69 -7.54 -5.02
N TYR A 126 2.58 -8.50 -4.78
CA TYR A 126 2.55 -9.36 -3.61
C TYR A 126 3.51 -8.80 -2.57
N THR A 127 3.10 -8.75 -1.30
CA THR A 127 3.94 -8.25 -0.21
C THR A 127 3.44 -8.76 1.14
N CYS A 128 4.31 -8.77 2.14
CA CYS A 128 3.92 -8.97 3.54
C CYS A 128 4.93 -8.29 4.47
N SER A 129 4.46 -7.87 5.63
CA SER A 129 5.32 -7.41 6.72
C SER A 129 6.01 -8.59 7.41
N ASP A 130 7.08 -8.30 8.16
CA ASP A 130 7.78 -9.29 8.99
C ASP A 130 6.87 -10.00 9.99
N PHE A 131 5.81 -9.34 10.46
CA PHE A 131 4.83 -9.93 11.36
C PHE A 131 3.89 -10.92 10.66
N GLU A 132 3.65 -10.72 9.36
CA GLU A 132 2.70 -11.50 8.57
C GLU A 132 3.39 -12.58 7.73
N ARG A 133 4.71 -12.49 7.49
CA ARG A 133 5.43 -13.37 6.55
C ARG A 133 5.25 -14.86 6.79
N ASN A 134 5.15 -15.31 8.04
CA ASN A 134 4.93 -16.72 8.39
C ASN A 134 3.45 -17.14 8.43
N LYS A 135 2.52 -16.22 8.10
CA LYS A 135 1.07 -16.46 8.13
C LYS A 135 0.48 -16.38 6.74
N LYS A 136 0.74 -15.27 6.04
CA LYS A 136 0.16 -14.98 4.74
C LYS A 136 0.95 -13.93 3.97
N ILE A 137 0.86 -14.04 2.65
CA ILE A 137 1.26 -12.99 1.71
C ILE A 137 0.02 -12.30 1.18
N TYR A 138 0.11 -11.00 0.95
CA TYR A 138 -0.98 -10.19 0.45
C TYR A 138 -0.78 -9.82 -1.01
N ARG A 139 -1.79 -10.08 -1.83
CA ARG A 139 -1.89 -9.53 -3.18
C ARG A 139 -2.71 -8.25 -3.15
N ILE A 140 -2.06 -7.15 -3.49
CA ILE A 140 -2.66 -5.83 -3.56
C ILE A 140 -2.84 -5.45 -5.04
N PRO A 141 -4.07 -5.45 -5.57
CA PRO A 141 -4.33 -5.05 -6.94
C PRO A 141 -3.90 -3.61 -7.19
N ILE A 142 -3.43 -3.32 -8.41
CA ILE A 142 -3.07 -1.96 -8.82
C ILE A 142 -4.25 -1.00 -8.74
N SER A 143 -5.47 -1.48 -8.98
CA SER A 143 -6.70 -0.71 -8.84
C SER A 143 -6.90 -0.23 -7.40
N THR A 144 -6.65 -1.10 -6.42
CA THR A 144 -6.69 -0.75 -4.99
C THR A 144 -5.65 0.30 -4.64
N ILE A 145 -4.42 0.17 -5.17
CA ILE A 145 -3.35 1.17 -4.95
C ILE A 145 -3.78 2.51 -5.53
N ILE A 146 -4.25 2.54 -6.78
CA ILE A 146 -4.73 3.76 -7.45
C ILE A 146 -5.86 4.40 -6.64
N GLU A 147 -6.82 3.61 -6.17
CA GLU A 147 -7.95 4.11 -5.36
C GLU A 147 -7.47 4.80 -4.08
N ILE A 148 -6.55 4.17 -3.34
CA ILE A 148 -5.93 4.75 -2.14
C ILE A 148 -5.30 6.11 -2.47
N LEU A 149 -4.49 6.16 -3.53
CA LEU A 149 -3.80 7.39 -3.92
C LEU A 149 -4.79 8.48 -4.37
N GLU A 150 -5.82 8.14 -5.14
CA GLU A 150 -6.83 9.09 -5.61
C GLU A 150 -7.69 9.65 -4.47
N ILE A 151 -7.99 8.86 -3.45
CA ILE A 151 -8.63 9.35 -2.22
C ILE A 151 -7.70 10.32 -1.50
N ALA A 152 -6.44 9.93 -1.25
CA ALA A 152 -5.47 10.78 -0.54
C ALA A 152 -5.18 12.12 -1.27
N VAL A 153 -5.16 12.12 -2.60
CA VAL A 153 -4.98 13.34 -3.41
C VAL A 153 -6.11 14.33 -3.22
N ARG A 154 -7.35 13.86 -3.07
CA ARG A 154 -8.56 14.69 -2.97
C ARG A 154 -8.88 15.14 -1.55
N ASP A 155 -8.30 14.48 -0.56
CA ASP A 155 -8.67 14.62 0.84
C ASP A 155 -7.88 15.72 1.55
N TYR A 156 -8.47 16.91 1.70
CA TYR A 156 -7.89 18.03 2.44
C TYR A 156 -8.72 18.29 3.70
N PRO A 157 -8.26 17.83 4.88
CA PRO A 157 -8.97 18.09 6.12
C PRO A 157 -9.13 19.58 6.36
N THR A 158 -10.35 19.97 6.72
CA THR A 158 -10.69 21.40 6.95
C THR A 158 -10.88 21.72 8.42
N ARG A 159 -11.06 20.68 9.25
CA ARG A 159 -11.25 20.80 10.69
C ARG A 159 -10.47 19.71 11.42
N ILE A 160 -9.92 20.08 12.57
CA ILE A 160 -9.27 19.15 13.50
C ILE A 160 -9.89 19.35 14.88
N GLU A 161 -10.35 18.26 15.47
CA GLU A 161 -10.88 18.23 16.83
C GLU A 161 -9.88 17.49 17.74
N TYR A 162 -9.65 18.08 18.92
CA TYR A 162 -8.77 17.52 19.93
C TYR A 162 -9.59 17.23 21.18
N LYS A 163 -9.56 15.98 21.65
CA LYS A 163 -10.17 15.57 22.92
C LYS A 163 -9.11 14.93 23.79
N TYR A 164 -8.74 15.59 24.89
CA TYR A 164 -7.76 15.05 25.81
C TYR A 164 -8.24 13.71 26.40
N CYS A 165 -7.36 12.71 26.42
CA CYS A 165 -7.61 11.38 26.95
C CYS A 165 -6.59 11.06 28.03
N ASP A 166 -7.08 10.98 29.27
CA ASP A 166 -6.21 10.81 30.44
C ASP A 166 -5.47 9.47 30.46
N LYS A 167 -6.03 8.45 29.81
CA LYS A 167 -5.40 7.12 29.68
C LYS A 167 -4.19 7.14 28.76
N GLU A 168 -4.30 7.80 27.61
CA GLU A 168 -3.21 7.93 26.64
C GLU A 168 -2.21 9.02 27.04
N LYS A 169 -2.57 9.86 28.02
CA LYS A 169 -1.84 11.08 28.40
C LYS A 169 -1.57 11.98 27.19
N ASP A 170 -2.51 11.98 26.26
CA ASP A 170 -2.45 12.69 24.99
C ASP A 170 -3.86 13.01 24.46
N TYR A 171 -3.95 13.75 23.35
CA TYR A 171 -5.20 14.11 22.69
C TYR A 171 -5.61 13.04 21.67
N LEU A 172 -6.86 12.60 21.76
CA LEU A 172 -7.52 11.91 20.65
C LEU A 172 -7.82 12.95 19.58
N ILE A 173 -7.31 12.68 18.38
CA ILE A 173 -7.43 13.59 17.24
C ILE A 173 -8.46 13.03 16.27
N ASN A 174 -9.42 13.85 15.89
CA ASN A 174 -10.33 13.58 14.79
C ASN A 174 -10.20 14.67 13.72
N THR A 175 -10.18 14.26 12.46
CA THR A 175 -10.06 15.16 11.31
C THR A 175 -11.21 14.91 10.34
N ASP A 176 -11.86 15.98 9.91
CA ASP A 176 -13.00 15.95 8.99
C ASP A 176 -12.55 16.19 7.54
#